data_AF-A0A945TTM4-F1
#
_entry.id   AF-A0A945TTM4-F1
#
_cell.length_a   1.000
_cell.length_b   1.000
_cell.length_c   1.000
_cell.angle_alpha   90.00
_cell.angle_beta   90.00
_cell.angle_gamma   90.00
#
_symmetry.space_group_name_H-M   'P 1'
#
loop_
_entity.id
_entity.type
_entity.pdbx_description
1 polymer ?
#
loop_
_entity_poly.entity_id
_entity_poly.type
_entity_poly.pdbx_seq_one_letter_code
_entity_poly.pdbx_strand_id
1 'polypeptide(L)'
;DRKRILFGGRVSLNETDPEKSVKPLHIQLTKIFPQLADTKISHSWMGFVGYTFDHMPHTGNQDGVHYSMGYCGSGVSLSSYFGTKLGQRLAGLPEGNTVLTDIKFQTRPFYSGNPWFLAPSILYYRLLDRYLR
;
A
#
# COMPACT_ATOMS: atom_id res chain seq x y z
N ASP A 1 -21.05 0.15 -13.65
CA ASP A 1 -22.48 -0.27 -13.62
C ASP A 1 -23.07 -0.33 -12.20
N ARG A 2 -22.28 -0.12 -11.13
CA ARG A 2 -22.72 -0.25 -9.72
C ARG A 2 -23.24 -1.65 -9.35
N LYS A 3 -22.83 -2.68 -10.09
CA LYS A 3 -23.23 -4.08 -9.86
C LYS A 3 -22.19 -4.91 -9.11
N ARG A 4 -21.08 -4.29 -8.68
CA ARG A 4 -19.96 -4.96 -8.04
C ARG A 4 -19.51 -4.18 -6.81
N ILE A 5 -19.10 -4.94 -5.80
CA ILE A 5 -18.41 -4.43 -4.63
C ILE A 5 -16.94 -4.84 -4.70
N LEU A 6 -16.06 -3.93 -4.30
CA LEU A 6 -14.68 -4.26 -4.01
C LEU A 6 -14.52 -4.34 -2.49
N PHE A 7 -14.07 -5.49 -2.00
CA PHE A 7 -13.78 -5.70 -0.60
C PHE A 7 -12.36 -6.25 -0.46
N GLY A 8 -11.59 -5.67 0.44
CA GLY A 8 -10.18 -6.01 0.61
C GLY A 8 -9.70 -5.65 2.01
N GLY A 9 -8.52 -6.15 2.35
CA GLY A 9 -7.89 -5.94 3.64
C GLY A 9 -6.53 -6.61 3.70
N ARG A 10 -5.81 -6.40 4.80
CA ARG A 10 -4.55 -7.10 5.06
C ARG A 10 -4.86 -8.44 5.71
N VAL A 11 -4.86 -9.50 4.91
CA VAL A 11 -5.28 -10.84 5.34
C VAL A 11 -4.15 -11.60 6.03
N SER A 12 -2.90 -11.44 5.58
CA SER A 12 -1.75 -12.10 6.21
C SER A 12 -0.42 -11.43 5.81
N LEU A 13 0.61 -11.72 6.60
CA LEU A 13 1.99 -11.26 6.42
C LEU A 13 2.68 -11.86 5.19
N ASN A 14 2.37 -13.11 4.90
CA ASN A 14 3.02 -13.92 3.86
C ASN A 14 2.02 -14.45 2.84
N GLU A 15 0.81 -13.89 2.81
CA GLU A 15 -0.17 -14.34 1.83
C GLU A 15 0.22 -13.80 0.47
N THR A 16 0.72 -14.69 -0.38
CA THR A 16 1.05 -14.43 -1.78
C THR A 16 0.00 -14.99 -2.72
N ASP A 17 -0.99 -15.73 -2.20
CA ASP A 17 -2.00 -16.40 -2.97
C ASP A 17 -3.36 -15.67 -2.86
N PRO A 18 -3.84 -15.07 -3.96
CA PRO A 18 -5.14 -14.40 -3.97
C PRO A 18 -6.29 -15.37 -3.68
N GLU A 19 -6.18 -16.66 -3.97
CA GLU A 19 -7.26 -17.64 -3.71
C GLU A 19 -7.44 -17.90 -2.21
N LYS A 20 -6.34 -18.00 -1.46
CA LYS A 20 -6.37 -18.18 0.00
C LYS A 20 -6.96 -16.98 0.73
N SER A 21 -6.83 -15.79 0.14
CA SER A 21 -7.39 -14.56 0.69
C SER A 21 -8.91 -14.47 0.57
N VAL A 22 -9.52 -15.19 -0.37
CA VAL A 22 -10.96 -15.09 -0.66
C VAL A 22 -11.81 -15.46 0.55
N LYS A 23 -11.58 -16.64 1.14
CA LYS A 23 -12.39 -17.16 2.26
C LYS A 23 -12.38 -16.22 3.48
N PRO A 24 -11.24 -15.79 4.03
CA PRO A 24 -11.23 -14.87 5.17
C PRO A 24 -11.83 -13.50 4.83
N LEU A 25 -11.58 -12.94 3.64
CA LEU A 25 -12.20 -11.67 3.23
C LEU A 25 -13.72 -11.79 3.09
N HIS A 26 -14.21 -12.88 2.51
CA HIS A 26 -15.64 -13.12 2.37
C HIS A 26 -16.33 -13.26 3.74
N ILE A 27 -15.70 -13.96 4.70
CA ILE A 27 -16.21 -14.04 6.09
C ILE A 27 -16.31 -12.65 6.72
N GLN A 28 -15.34 -11.76 6.49
CA GLN A 28 -15.39 -10.39 7.04
C GLN A 28 -16.44 -9.53 6.31
N LEU A 29 -16.57 -9.70 4.98
CA LEU A 29 -17.60 -9.02 4.19
C LEU A 29 -19.00 -9.37 4.71
N THR A 30 -19.29 -10.64 4.94
CA THR A 30 -20.63 -11.11 5.34
C THR A 30 -20.97 -10.80 6.80
N LYS A 31 -19.97 -10.55 7.65
CA LYS A 31 -20.21 -9.96 8.97
C LYS A 31 -20.74 -8.53 8.90
N ILE A 32 -20.33 -7.77 7.89
CA ILE A 32 -20.74 -6.37 7.69
C ILE A 32 -22.02 -6.32 6.83
N PHE A 33 -22.09 -7.15 5.79
CA PHE A 33 -23.20 -7.22 4.83
C PHE A 33 -23.70 -8.67 4.69
N PRO A 34 -24.52 -9.16 5.65
CA PRO A 34 -25.01 -10.53 5.66
C PRO A 34 -25.77 -10.93 4.38
N GLN A 35 -26.42 -9.99 3.72
CA GLN A 35 -27.15 -10.20 2.47
C GLN A 35 -26.25 -10.64 1.29
N LEU A 36 -24.93 -10.55 1.43
CA LEU A 36 -23.97 -10.96 0.40
C LEU A 36 -23.46 -12.40 0.59
N ALA A 37 -23.96 -13.16 1.57
CA ALA A 37 -23.43 -14.49 1.93
C ALA A 37 -23.36 -15.50 0.78
N ASP A 38 -24.34 -15.50 -0.12
CA ASP A 38 -24.39 -16.41 -1.26
C ASP A 38 -23.86 -15.79 -2.57
N THR A 39 -23.27 -14.59 -2.50
CA THR A 39 -22.78 -13.88 -3.67
C THR A 39 -21.53 -14.54 -4.24
N LYS A 40 -21.53 -14.81 -5.55
CA LYS A 40 -20.37 -15.37 -6.24
C LYS A 40 -19.19 -14.40 -6.22
N ILE A 41 -18.02 -14.90 -5.80
CA ILE A 41 -16.75 -14.22 -5.99
C ILE A 41 -16.36 -14.33 -7.46
N SER A 42 -16.29 -13.18 -8.14
CA SER A 42 -15.96 -13.15 -9.57
C SER A 42 -14.46 -13.11 -9.82
N HIS A 43 -13.69 -12.52 -8.90
CA HIS A 43 -12.27 -12.29 -9.05
C HIS A 43 -11.59 -12.19 -7.68
N SER A 44 -10.31 -12.51 -7.64
CA SER A 44 -9.43 -12.24 -6.51
C SER A 44 -8.07 -11.80 -7.03
N TRP A 45 -7.44 -10.88 -6.31
CA TRP A 45 -6.12 -10.37 -6.63
C TRP A 45 -5.38 -9.98 -5.36
N MET A 46 -4.07 -9.95 -5.49
CA MET A 46 -3.17 -9.53 -4.44
C MET A 46 -2.04 -8.69 -5.04
N GLY A 47 -1.41 -7.88 -4.22
CA GLY A 47 -0.33 -7.02 -4.67
C GLY A 47 0.46 -6.45 -3.50
N PHE A 48 1.70 -6.08 -3.80
CA PHE A 48 2.56 -5.44 -2.83
C PHE A 48 2.34 -3.93 -2.83
N VAL A 49 2.24 -3.36 -1.63
CA VAL A 49 2.18 -1.91 -1.45
C VAL A 49 3.60 -1.40 -1.28
N GLY A 50 4.05 -0.54 -2.18
CA GLY A 50 5.29 0.20 -2.01
C GLY A 50 5.17 1.15 -0.81
N TYR A 51 5.87 0.81 0.26
CA TYR A 51 5.80 1.51 1.55
C TYR A 51 7.16 2.09 1.90
N THR A 52 7.20 3.39 2.21
CA THR A 52 8.40 4.10 2.64
C THR A 52 8.47 4.13 4.16
N PHE A 53 9.68 4.24 4.71
CA PHE A 53 9.88 4.24 6.16
C PHE A 53 9.42 5.51 6.88
N ASP A 54 9.30 6.62 6.16
CA ASP A 54 8.73 7.89 6.62
C ASP A 54 7.24 8.02 6.32
N HIS A 55 6.65 7.03 5.64
CA HIS A 55 5.24 6.99 5.26
C HIS A 55 4.81 8.13 4.32
N MET A 56 5.77 8.74 3.61
CA MET A 56 5.51 9.82 2.67
C MET A 56 5.73 9.36 1.22
N PRO A 57 5.04 9.95 0.23
CA PRO A 57 5.40 9.80 -1.18
C PRO A 57 6.75 10.45 -1.48
N HIS A 58 7.50 9.86 -2.41
CA HIS A 58 8.77 10.42 -2.89
C HIS A 58 8.69 10.61 -4.40
N THR A 59 9.16 11.77 -4.86
CA THR A 59 9.42 12.04 -6.28
C THR A 59 10.89 12.33 -6.48
N GLY A 60 11.47 11.90 -7.58
CA GLY A 60 12.88 12.16 -7.81
C GLY A 60 13.43 11.65 -9.12
N ASN A 61 14.75 11.68 -9.23
CA ASN A 61 15.52 11.06 -10.28
C ASN A 61 16.61 10.17 -9.67
N GLN A 62 16.81 8.99 -10.24
CA GLN A 62 17.95 8.14 -9.95
C GLN A 62 18.54 7.66 -11.27
N ASP A 63 19.77 8.07 -11.56
CA ASP A 63 20.51 7.66 -12.77
C ASP A 63 19.73 7.87 -14.07
N GLY A 64 19.03 9.01 -14.19
CA GLY A 64 18.19 9.33 -15.34
C GLY A 64 16.76 8.75 -15.27
N VAL A 65 16.48 7.85 -14.34
CA VAL A 65 15.15 7.28 -14.11
C VAL A 65 14.36 8.18 -13.16
N HIS A 66 13.33 8.83 -13.70
CA HIS A 66 12.40 9.64 -12.93
C HIS A 66 11.33 8.77 -12.26
N TYR A 67 11.08 9.01 -10.98
CA TYR A 67 10.14 8.21 -10.20
C TYR A 67 9.16 9.07 -9.40
N SER A 68 8.00 8.48 -9.16
CA SER A 68 6.98 8.97 -8.22
C SER A 68 6.32 7.77 -7.57
N MET A 69 6.67 7.49 -6.31
CA MET A 69 6.33 6.23 -5.65
C MET A 69 6.22 6.37 -4.12
N GLY A 70 5.98 5.26 -3.43
CA GLY A 70 5.91 5.28 -1.96
C GLY A 70 4.60 5.82 -1.40
N TYR A 71 3.50 5.73 -2.15
CA TYR A 71 2.21 6.30 -1.73
C TYR A 71 1.56 5.62 -0.51
N CYS A 72 2.16 4.56 0.04
CA CYS A 72 1.78 3.95 1.32
C CYS A 72 0.29 3.54 1.42
N GLY A 73 -0.34 3.15 0.31
CA GLY A 73 -1.75 2.77 0.24
C GLY A 73 -2.70 3.89 -0.25
N SER A 74 -2.20 5.12 -0.38
CA SER A 74 -2.93 6.27 -0.92
C SER A 74 -2.62 6.53 -2.40
N GLY A 75 -2.23 5.49 -3.14
CA GLY A 75 -1.77 5.62 -4.52
C GLY A 75 -2.84 6.16 -5.48
N VAL A 76 -4.10 5.75 -5.32
CA VAL A 76 -5.18 6.19 -6.23
C VAL A 76 -5.37 7.70 -6.20
N SER A 77 -5.34 8.31 -5.00
CA SER A 77 -5.50 9.75 -4.85
C SER A 77 -4.20 10.51 -5.15
N LEU A 78 -3.07 10.05 -4.62
CA LEU A 78 -1.81 10.80 -4.68
C LEU A 78 -1.10 10.70 -6.02
N SER A 79 -1.26 9.60 -6.75
CA SER A 79 -0.55 9.38 -8.02
C SER A 79 -0.88 10.40 -9.09
N SER A 80 -2.13 10.87 -9.16
CA SER A 80 -2.52 11.90 -10.13
C SER A 80 -1.80 13.22 -9.85
N TYR A 81 -1.74 13.62 -8.58
CA TYR A 81 -1.06 14.85 -8.17
C TYR A 81 0.44 14.76 -8.40
N PHE A 82 1.11 13.74 -7.84
CA PHE A 82 2.57 13.62 -7.96
C PHE A 82 3.02 13.25 -9.37
N GLY A 83 2.21 12.51 -10.13
CA GLY A 83 2.46 12.27 -11.55
C GLY A 83 2.41 13.56 -12.37
N THR A 84 1.44 14.45 -12.09
CA THR A 84 1.39 15.78 -12.71
C THR A 84 2.62 16.61 -12.33
N LYS A 85 3.00 16.62 -11.05
CA LYS A 85 4.20 17.33 -10.57
C LYS A 85 5.47 16.81 -11.23
N LEU A 86 5.62 15.50 -11.35
CA LEU A 86 6.75 14.89 -12.04
C LEU A 86 6.78 15.28 -13.53
N GLY A 87 5.63 15.28 -14.21
CA GLY A 87 5.51 15.72 -15.59
C GLY A 87 5.90 17.19 -15.78
N GLN A 88 5.44 18.08 -14.89
CA GLN A 88 5.83 19.49 -14.88
C GLN A 88 7.33 19.66 -14.70
N ARG A 89 7.93 18.91 -13.77
CA ARG A 89 9.37 18.92 -13.53
C ARG A 89 10.15 18.50 -14.77
N LEU A 90 9.69 17.45 -15.46
CA LEU A 90 10.29 16.97 -16.71
C LEU A 90 10.19 17.99 -17.86
N ALA A 91 9.12 18.79 -17.87
CA ALA A 91 8.94 19.90 -18.81
C ALA A 91 9.75 21.16 -18.45
N GLY A 92 10.57 21.13 -17.39
CA GLY A 92 11.34 22.29 -16.93
C GLY A 92 10.51 23.34 -16.18
N LEU A 93 9.29 23.00 -15.76
CA LEU A 93 8.40 23.90 -15.06
C LEU A 93 8.70 23.89 -13.54
N PRO A 94 8.88 25.06 -12.89
CA PRO A 94 9.25 25.14 -11.49
C PRO A 94 8.18 24.57 -10.54
N GLU A 95 6.90 24.59 -10.95
CA GLU A 95 5.76 24.09 -10.20
C GLU A 95 5.82 22.57 -9.99
N GLY A 96 6.64 21.86 -10.76
CA GLY A 96 6.84 20.42 -10.63
C GLY A 96 7.60 20.02 -9.38
N ASN A 97 8.37 20.94 -8.77
CA ASN A 97 9.07 20.66 -7.53
C ASN A 97 8.14 20.81 -6.32
N THR A 98 8.19 19.82 -5.43
CA THR A 98 7.44 19.81 -4.17
C THR A 98 8.41 19.66 -2.99
N VAL A 99 7.91 19.87 -1.77
CA VAL A 99 8.69 19.57 -0.56
C VAL A 99 9.10 18.10 -0.46
N LEU A 100 8.44 17.20 -1.19
CA LEU A 100 8.69 15.75 -1.25
C LEU A 100 9.54 15.33 -2.46
N THR A 101 10.20 16.29 -3.10
CA THR A 101 11.06 16.07 -4.26
C THR A 101 12.51 15.89 -3.83
N ASP A 102 13.15 14.84 -4.35
CA ASP A 102 14.53 14.42 -4.07
C ASP A 102 14.84 14.19 -2.58
N ILE A 103 13.82 13.87 -1.79
CA ILE A 103 14.03 13.38 -0.42
C ILE A 103 14.67 12.00 -0.47
N LYS A 104 15.78 11.83 0.24
CA LYS A 104 16.43 10.53 0.42
C LYS A 104 15.50 9.55 1.14
N PHE A 105 15.32 8.37 0.55
CA PHE A 105 14.61 7.28 1.23
C PHE A 105 15.32 6.93 2.53
N GLN A 106 14.56 6.94 3.63
CA GLN A 106 15.03 6.38 4.89
C GLN A 106 15.18 4.86 4.78
N THR A 107 16.06 4.28 5.60
CA THR A 107 16.22 2.82 5.71
C THR A 107 16.37 2.41 7.18
N ARG A 108 16.58 1.11 7.44
CA ARG A 108 16.90 0.56 8.76
C ARG A 108 18.21 -0.22 8.69
N PRO A 109 18.95 -0.33 9.81
CA PRO A 109 20.13 -1.19 9.86
C PRO A 109 19.82 -2.58 9.32
N PHE A 110 20.73 -3.12 8.49
CA PHE A 110 20.61 -4.45 7.88
C PHE A 110 19.37 -4.65 6.97
N TYR A 111 18.71 -3.58 6.52
CA TYR A 111 17.62 -3.68 5.55
C TYR A 111 18.16 -3.62 4.11
N SER A 112 18.01 -4.72 3.38
CA SER A 112 18.36 -4.86 1.96
C SER A 112 17.17 -5.28 1.09
N GLY A 113 15.94 -4.99 1.55
CA GLY A 113 14.69 -5.38 0.90
C GLY A 113 13.93 -6.50 1.62
N ASN A 114 14.58 -7.19 2.57
CA ASN A 114 13.90 -8.11 3.49
C ASN A 114 13.54 -7.37 4.81
N PRO A 115 12.25 -7.14 5.10
CA PRO A 115 11.83 -6.36 6.27
C PRO A 115 11.88 -7.21 7.56
N TRP A 116 13.09 -7.53 8.03
CA TRP A 116 13.34 -8.35 9.24
C TRP A 116 12.60 -7.86 10.49
N PHE A 117 12.31 -6.56 10.57
CA PHE A 117 11.61 -5.92 11.69
C PHE A 117 10.10 -6.15 11.68
N LEU A 118 9.49 -6.48 10.54
CA LEU A 118 8.04 -6.49 10.39
C LEU A 118 7.36 -7.57 11.26
N ALA A 119 7.91 -8.79 11.27
CA ALA A 119 7.37 -9.89 12.07
C ALA A 119 7.46 -9.61 13.59
N PRO A 120 8.61 -9.19 14.15
CA PRO A 120 8.70 -8.72 15.54
C PRO A 120 7.72 -7.59 15.88
N SER A 121 7.62 -6.57 15.02
CA SER A 121 6.69 -5.45 15.26
C SER A 121 5.24 -5.92 15.34
N ILE A 122 4.81 -6.81 14.45
CA ILE A 122 3.44 -7.34 14.47
C ILE A 122 3.18 -8.20 15.69
N LEU A 123 4.14 -9.03 16.11
CA LEU A 123 4.01 -9.79 17.35
C LEU A 123 3.83 -8.84 18.54
N TYR A 124 4.66 -7.81 18.64
CA TYR A 124 4.55 -6.80 19.68
C TYR A 124 3.17 -6.13 19.70
N TYR A 125 2.69 -5.64 18.55
CA TYR A 125 1.36 -5.02 18.47
C TYR A 125 0.22 -6.00 18.76
N ARG A 126 0.33 -7.27 18.37
CA ARG A 126 -0.68 -8.29 18.72
C ARG A 126 -0.73 -8.55 20.23
N LEU A 127 0.41 -8.54 20.90
CA LEU A 127 0.47 -8.66 22.37
C LEU A 127 -0.15 -7.41 23.01
N LEU A 128 0.21 -6.22 22.53
CA LEU A 128 -0.36 -4.96 22.98
C LEU A 128 -1.89 -4.97 22.88
N ASP A 129 -2.43 -5.33 21.71
CA ASP A 129 -3.87 -5.40 21.45
C ASP A 129 -4.60 -6.43 22.32
N ARG A 130 -3.91 -7.50 22.74
CA ARG A 130 -4.48 -8.57 23.58
C ARG A 130 -4.49 -8.23 25.06
N TYR A 131 -3.50 -7.47 25.54
CA TYR A 131 -3.27 -7.28 26.97
C TYR A 131 -3.51 -5.84 27.47
N LEU A 132 -3.52 -4.85 26.58
CA LEU A 132 -3.65 -3.42 26.91
C LEU A 132 -4.92 -2.79 26.34
N ARG A 133 -5.94 -3.61 26.03
CA ARG A 133 -7.32 -3.21 25.79
C ARG A 133 -8.24 -3.73 26.88
#